data_AF-A0AA86RHK8-F1
#
_entry.id   AF-A0AA86RHK8-F1
#
_cell.length_a   1.000
_cell.length_b   1.000
_cell.length_c   1.000
_cell.angle_alpha   90.00
_cell.angle_beta   90.00
_cell.angle_gamma   90.00
#
_symmetry.space_group_name_H-M   'P 1'
#
loop_
_entity.id
_entity.type
_entity.pdbx_description
1 polymer ?
#
loop_
_entity_poly.entity_id
_entity_poly.type
_entity_poly.pdbx_seq_one_letter_code
_entity_poly.pdbx_strand_id
1 'polypeptide(L)'
;MKSISQPKFIMNRDVLKLLVEKNKQFSEQQIKQAPEELKFDARLHSYLKQHLKNGYKESQKEQLKQLNCLTEIEILHVVNLQPQNECELFILLTNYQSLDDNQIQAILSIIQE
;
A
#
# COMPACT_ATOMS: atom_id res chain seq x y z
N MET A 1 -0.22 -3.06 -33.44
CA MET A 1 -0.47 -3.77 -32.17
C MET A 1 -0.71 -2.72 -31.09
N LYS A 2 -1.89 -2.71 -30.45
CA LYS A 2 -2.12 -1.82 -29.30
C LYS A 2 -1.23 -2.32 -28.17
N SER A 3 -0.27 -1.49 -27.75
CA SER A 3 0.50 -1.72 -26.53
C SER A 3 -0.48 -1.97 -25.39
N ILE A 4 -0.48 -3.18 -24.84
CA ILE A 4 -1.17 -3.46 -23.59
C ILE A 4 -0.34 -2.74 -22.54
N SER A 5 -0.81 -1.57 -22.08
CA SER A 5 -0.14 -0.84 -21.02
C SER A 5 0.06 -1.77 -19.83
N GLN A 6 1.31 -1.95 -19.40
CA GLN A 6 1.58 -2.72 -18.19
C GLN A 6 0.77 -2.14 -17.03
N PRO A 7 0.18 -2.99 -16.17
CA PRO A 7 -0.59 -2.51 -15.04
C PRO A 7 0.31 -1.65 -14.15
N LYS A 8 -0.06 -0.38 -13.99
CA LYS A 8 0.63 0.53 -13.08
C LYS A 8 0.09 0.27 -11.68
N PHE A 9 0.95 -0.20 -10.79
CA PHE A 9 0.56 -0.41 -9.41
C PHE A 9 0.49 0.92 -8.66
N ILE A 10 -0.51 1.04 -7.79
CA ILE A 10 -0.74 2.22 -6.96
C ILE A 10 -0.74 1.83 -5.48
N MET A 11 -0.18 2.70 -4.64
CA MET A 11 -0.15 2.49 -3.19
C MET A 11 -1.45 2.92 -2.53
N ASN A 12 -1.79 2.29 -1.40
CA ASN A 12 -2.97 2.63 -0.62
C ASN A 12 -2.97 4.11 -0.19
N ARG A 13 -1.79 4.70 0.06
CA ARG A 13 -1.66 6.13 0.37
C ARG A 13 -2.00 7.03 -0.83
N ASP A 14 -1.55 6.69 -2.03
CA ASP A 14 -1.84 7.50 -3.21
C ASP A 14 -3.31 7.41 -3.58
N VAL A 15 -3.91 6.22 -3.42
CA VAL A 15 -5.37 6.06 -3.48
C VAL A 15 -6.05 6.95 -2.43
N LEU A 16 -5.57 6.98 -1.18
CA LEU A 16 -6.15 7.86 -0.15
C LEU A 16 -6.04 9.34 -0.54
N LYS A 17 -4.91 9.81 -1.10
CA LYS A 17 -4.77 11.21 -1.57
C LYS A 17 -5.81 11.55 -2.65
N LEU A 18 -5.96 10.67 -3.65
CA LEU A 18 -6.95 10.83 -4.71
C LEU A 18 -8.37 10.89 -4.15
N LEU A 19 -8.68 10.03 -3.18
CA LEU A 19 -9.99 10.01 -2.54
C LEU A 19 -10.24 11.23 -1.65
N VAL A 20 -9.22 11.80 -1.00
CA VAL A 20 -9.34 13.06 -0.25
C VAL A 20 -9.73 14.20 -1.19
N GLU A 21 -9.10 14.29 -2.36
CA GLU A 21 -9.43 15.30 -3.36
C GLU A 21 -10.85 15.14 -3.91
N LYS A 22 -11.27 13.90 -4.19
CA LYS A 22 -12.61 13.57 -4.69
C LYS A 22 -13.70 13.81 -3.62
N ASN A 23 -13.47 13.39 -2.37
CA ASN A 23 -14.47 13.45 -1.30
C ASN A 23 -14.59 14.83 -0.63
N LYS A 24 -13.57 15.69 -0.68
CA LYS A 24 -13.64 17.07 -0.16
C LYS A 24 -14.77 17.91 -0.79
N GLN A 25 -15.29 17.47 -1.94
CA GLN A 25 -16.32 18.18 -2.69
C GLN A 25 -17.74 17.85 -2.21
N PHE A 26 -17.92 16.88 -1.29
CA PHE A 26 -19.23 16.38 -0.89
C PHE A 26 -19.37 16.28 0.64
N SER A 27 -20.53 16.68 1.17
CA SER A 27 -20.91 16.47 2.56
C SER A 27 -21.37 15.03 2.81
N GLU A 28 -21.38 14.59 4.08
CA GLU A 28 -21.87 13.25 4.44
C GLU A 28 -23.31 12.99 4.01
N GLN A 29 -24.17 14.03 4.04
CA GLN A 29 -25.56 13.93 3.56
C GLN A 29 -25.61 13.75 2.04
N GLN A 30 -24.76 14.45 1.30
CA GLN A 30 -24.65 14.31 -0.16
C GLN A 30 -24.15 12.91 -0.54
N ILE A 31 -23.17 12.36 0.19
CA ILE A 31 -22.64 11.01 -0.06
C ILE A 31 -23.72 9.93 0.15
N LYS A 32 -24.58 10.06 1.16
CA LYS A 32 -25.67 9.09 1.41
C LYS A 32 -26.69 9.01 0.27
N GLN A 33 -26.87 10.10 -0.47
CA GLN A 33 -27.81 10.20 -1.59
C GLN A 33 -27.13 10.01 -2.96
N ALA A 34 -25.81 9.86 -2.97
CA ALA A 34 -25.02 9.76 -4.18
C ALA A 34 -25.10 8.36 -4.85
N PRO A 35 -24.61 8.25 -6.11
CA PRO A 35 -24.41 6.96 -6.76
C PRO A 35 -23.51 6.02 -5.96
N GLU A 36 -23.65 4.71 -6.19
CA GLU A 36 -22.94 3.67 -5.43
C GLU A 36 -21.41 3.80 -5.53
N GLU A 37 -20.89 4.29 -6.66
CA GLU A 37 -19.46 4.56 -6.82
C GLU A 37 -18.95 5.58 -5.79
N LEU A 38 -19.67 6.70 -5.59
CA LEU A 38 -19.25 7.72 -4.62
C LEU A 38 -19.39 7.22 -3.17
N LYS A 39 -20.40 6.37 -2.90
CA LYS A 39 -20.54 5.70 -1.61
C LYS A 39 -19.38 4.75 -1.35
N PHE A 40 -18.97 3.99 -2.37
CA PHE A 40 -17.82 3.11 -2.29
C PHE A 40 -16.54 3.90 -2.03
N ASP A 41 -16.31 4.99 -2.75
CA ASP A 41 -15.15 5.87 -2.55
C ASP A 41 -15.08 6.44 -1.13
N ALA A 42 -16.23 6.82 -0.57
CA ALA A 42 -16.31 7.27 0.81
C ALA A 42 -16.00 6.15 1.82
N ARG A 43 -16.49 4.93 1.58
CA ARG A 43 -16.16 3.75 2.41
C ARG A 43 -14.67 3.40 2.30
N LEU A 44 -14.11 3.40 1.09
CA LEU A 44 -12.70 3.11 0.83
C LEU A 44 -11.80 4.17 1.47
N HIS A 45 -12.15 5.45 1.35
CA HIS A 45 -11.44 6.53 2.04
C HIS A 45 -11.43 6.33 3.55
N SER A 46 -12.58 5.97 4.13
CA SER A 46 -12.71 5.76 5.57
C SER A 46 -11.87 4.57 6.03
N TYR A 47 -11.91 3.45 5.28
CA TYR A 47 -11.09 2.28 5.51
C TYR A 47 -9.59 2.63 5.45
N LEU A 48 -9.15 3.26 4.37
CA LEU A 48 -7.74 3.62 4.19
C LEU A 48 -7.27 4.60 5.26
N LYS A 49 -8.08 5.57 5.66
CA LYS A 49 -7.75 6.52 6.72
C LYS A 49 -7.59 5.85 8.08
N GLN A 50 -8.34 4.79 8.37
CA GLN A 50 -8.26 4.05 9.63
C GLN A 50 -7.14 3.01 9.64
N HIS A 51 -6.88 2.37 8.51
CA HIS A 51 -5.97 1.22 8.41
C HIS A 51 -4.58 1.53 7.85
N LEU A 52 -4.39 2.68 7.20
CA LEU A 52 -3.04 3.15 6.90
C LEU A 52 -2.37 3.55 8.20
N LYS A 53 -1.37 2.77 8.61
CA LYS A 53 -0.49 3.17 9.71
C LYS A 53 0.15 4.51 9.34
N ASN A 54 -0.02 5.52 10.20
CA ASN A 54 0.68 6.80 10.08
C ASN A 54 2.18 6.51 10.20
N GLY A 55 2.93 6.55 9.10
CA GLY A 55 4.36 6.23 9.15
C GLY A 55 5.06 6.07 7.82
N TYR A 56 4.33 5.80 6.73
CA TYR A 56 4.97 5.56 5.44
C TYR A 56 5.77 6.77 4.93
N LYS A 57 7.04 6.54 4.63
CA LYS A 57 7.94 7.48 3.94
C LYS A 57 8.25 6.88 2.56
N GLU A 58 8.16 7.66 1.47
CA GLU A 58 8.61 7.23 0.14
C GLU A 58 10.05 6.67 0.16
N SER A 59 10.87 7.12 1.11
CA SER A 59 12.20 6.59 1.35
C SER A 59 12.21 5.08 1.63
N GLN A 60 11.22 4.54 2.37
CA GLN A 60 11.16 3.12 2.70
C GLN A 60 10.96 2.27 1.43
N LYS A 61 10.11 2.74 0.51
CA LYS A 61 9.91 2.05 -0.77
C LYS A 61 11.18 2.03 -1.60
N GLU A 62 11.90 3.16 -1.66
CA GLU A 62 13.16 3.24 -2.41
C GLU A 62 14.27 2.41 -1.74
N GLN A 63 14.34 2.37 -0.41
CA GLN A 63 15.25 1.50 0.35
C GLN A 63 14.97 0.01 0.08
N LEU A 64 13.70 -0.41 0.09
CA LEU A 64 13.33 -1.81 -0.20
C LEU A 64 13.68 -2.22 -1.63
N LYS A 65 13.53 -1.31 -2.61
CA LYS A 65 13.97 -1.57 -3.99
C LYS A 65 15.47 -1.82 -4.08
N GLN A 66 16.28 -1.10 -3.30
CA GLN A 66 17.74 -1.23 -3.31
C GLN A 66 18.22 -2.60 -2.81
N LEU A 67 17.42 -3.31 -2.03
CA LEU A 67 17.75 -4.68 -1.59
C LEU A 67 17.74 -5.70 -2.73
N ASN A 68 17.05 -5.40 -3.85
CA ASN A 68 16.93 -6.28 -5.03
C ASN A 68 16.47 -7.73 -4.72
N CYS A 69 15.76 -7.93 -3.62
CA CYS A 69 15.28 -9.25 -3.19
C CYS A 69 13.74 -9.37 -3.19
N LEU A 70 13.02 -8.29 -3.49
CA LEU A 70 11.56 -8.24 -3.52
C LEU A 70 11.06 -7.81 -4.90
N THR A 71 9.93 -8.38 -5.33
CA THR A 71 9.20 -7.90 -6.51
C THR A 71 8.51 -6.56 -6.22
N GLU A 72 8.12 -5.83 -7.27
CA GLU A 72 7.38 -4.58 -7.11
C GLU A 72 6.08 -4.76 -6.31
N ILE A 73 5.37 -5.87 -6.52
CA ILE A 73 4.13 -6.20 -5.79
C ILE A 73 4.42 -6.49 -4.33
N GLU A 74 5.47 -7.27 -4.03
CA GLU A 74 5.86 -7.57 -2.66
C GLU A 74 6.29 -6.31 -1.90
N ILE A 75 7.05 -5.42 -2.55
CA ILE A 75 7.39 -4.10 -1.98
C ILE A 75 6.11 -3.33 -1.63
N LEU A 76 5.11 -3.35 -2.51
CA LEU A 76 3.84 -2.68 -2.23
C LEU A 76 3.07 -3.32 -1.07
N HIS A 77 3.03 -4.64 -0.97
CA HIS A 77 2.40 -5.33 0.16
C HIS A 77 3.09 -4.97 1.48
N VAL A 78 4.41 -5.07 1.50
CA VAL A 78 5.24 -4.74 2.65
C VAL A 78 5.01 -3.29 3.09
N VAL A 79 5.05 -2.36 2.14
CA VAL A 79 4.83 -0.93 2.40
C VAL A 79 3.40 -0.64 2.89
N ASN A 80 2.39 -1.26 2.28
CA ASN A 80 1.00 -0.99 2.61
C ASN A 80 0.58 -1.60 3.96
N LEU A 81 1.12 -2.77 4.30
CA LEU A 81 0.68 -3.56 5.44
C LEU A 81 1.61 -3.46 6.65
N GLN A 82 2.84 -2.97 6.44
CA GLN A 82 3.80 -2.64 7.50
C GLN A 82 3.97 -3.81 8.49
N PRO A 83 4.50 -4.96 8.02
CA PRO A 83 4.66 -6.15 8.84
C PRO A 83 5.57 -5.87 10.02
N GLN A 84 5.22 -6.39 11.20
CA GLN A 84 5.93 -6.12 12.45
C GLN A 84 6.97 -7.19 12.79
N ASN A 85 6.88 -8.36 12.16
CA ASN A 85 7.70 -9.51 12.46
C ASN A 85 7.83 -10.42 11.22
N GLU A 86 8.72 -11.39 11.36
CA GLU A 86 9.02 -12.38 10.33
C GLU A 86 7.79 -13.19 9.89
N CYS A 87 6.92 -13.59 10.82
CA CYS A 87 5.72 -14.36 10.51
C CYS A 87 4.77 -13.57 9.59
N GLU A 88 4.64 -12.26 9.80
CA GLU A 88 3.86 -11.40 8.92
C GLU A 88 4.51 -11.29 7.53
N LEU A 89 5.84 -11.20 7.44
CA LEU A 89 6.53 -11.25 6.14
C LEU A 89 6.30 -12.58 5.41
N PHE A 90 6.34 -13.71 6.11
CA PHE A 90 6.06 -15.03 5.54
C PHE A 90 4.68 -15.10 4.87
N ILE A 91 3.66 -14.46 5.46
CA ILE A 91 2.30 -14.42 4.91
C ILE A 91 2.23 -13.50 3.67
N LEU A 92 3.01 -12.41 3.66
CA LEU A 92 2.93 -11.38 2.63
C LEU A 92 3.76 -11.69 1.38
N LEU A 93 4.88 -12.40 1.55
CA LEU A 93 5.89 -12.59 0.51
C LEU A 93 5.73 -13.95 -0.18
N THR A 94 5.46 -13.92 -1.48
CA THR A 94 5.36 -15.13 -2.28
C THR A 94 6.69 -15.86 -2.40
N ASN A 95 7.80 -15.12 -2.44
CA ASN A 95 9.14 -15.67 -2.56
C ASN A 95 9.91 -15.67 -1.23
N TYR A 96 9.21 -15.71 -0.09
CA TYR A 96 9.84 -15.68 1.24
C TYR A 96 10.99 -16.69 1.39
N GLN A 97 10.79 -17.93 0.91
CA GLN A 97 11.77 -19.03 1.02
C GLN A 97 13.09 -18.77 0.30
N SER A 98 13.14 -17.77 -0.59
CA SER A 98 14.37 -17.39 -1.30
C SER A 98 15.20 -16.35 -0.56
N LEU A 99 14.67 -15.80 0.54
CA LEU A 99 15.34 -14.79 1.35
C LEU A 99 16.25 -15.44 2.39
N ASP A 100 17.41 -14.85 2.59
CA ASP A 100 18.27 -15.18 3.73
C ASP A 100 17.91 -14.33 4.97
N ASP A 101 18.41 -14.75 6.13
CA ASP A 101 18.14 -14.08 7.42
C ASP A 101 18.56 -12.60 7.40
N ASN A 102 19.64 -12.25 6.69
CA ASN A 102 20.10 -10.86 6.61
C ASN A 102 19.12 -10.01 5.79
N GLN A 103 18.58 -10.54 4.70
CA GLN A 103 17.57 -9.88 3.88
C GLN A 103 16.27 -9.68 4.66
N ILE A 104 15.83 -10.70 5.40
CA ILE A 104 14.63 -10.61 6.26
C ILE A 104 14.80 -9.50 7.30
N GLN A 105 15.94 -9.47 8.00
CA GLN A 105 16.24 -8.45 9.00
C GLN A 105 16.35 -7.04 8.39
N ALA A 106 16.94 -6.91 7.19
CA ALA A 106 17.02 -5.64 6.49
C ALA A 106 15.62 -5.10 6.12
N ILE A 107 14.74 -5.96 5.62
CA ILE A 107 13.35 -5.60 5.30
C ILE A 107 12.63 -5.10 6.56
N LEU A 108 12.67 -5.85 7.66
CA LEU A 108 12.03 -5.47 8.91
C LEU A 108 12.56 -4.14 9.46
N SER A 109 13.88 -3.94 9.40
CA SER A 109 14.52 -2.72 9.88
C SER A 109 14.01 -1.49 9.13
N ILE A 110 13.94 -1.54 7.79
CA ILE A 110 13.45 -0.42 6.96
C ILE A 110 12.00 -0.05 7.31
N ILE A 111 11.15 -1.04 7.58
CA ILE A 111 9.72 -0.82 7.84
C ILE A 111 9.49 -0.24 9.25
N GLN A 112 10.38 -0.55 10.20
CA GLN A 112 10.27 -0.12 11.59
C GLN A 112 10.85 1.29 11.86
N GLU A 113 11.45 1.96 10.87
CA GLU A 113 11.97 3.35 10.91
C GLU A 113 10.92 4.47 10.80
#